data_AF-A0A7T5V9U6-F1
#
_entry.id   AF-A0A7T5V9U6-F1
#
_cell.length_a   1.000
_cell.length_b   1.000
_cell.length_c   1.000
_cell.angle_alpha   90.00
_cell.angle_beta   90.00
_cell.angle_gamma   90.00
#
_symmetry.space_group_name_H-M   'P 1'
#
loop_
_entity.id
_entity.type
_entity.pdbx_description
1 polymer ?
#
loop_
_entity_poly.entity_id
_entity_poly.type
_entity_poly.pdbx_seq_one_letter_code
_entity_poly.pdbx_strand_id
1 'polypeptide(L)' 'ANNVGKRKAQIAAIRSSSGDLVLNVDSDTILAADVVTKLVLKMHDPGIGAAMGQLIASNRNQTW' A
#
# COMPACT_ATOMS: atom_id res chain seq x y z
N ALA A 1 -9.20 20.67 -6.53
CA ALA A 1 -8.00 19.82 -6.66
C ALA A 1 -7.87 19.40 -8.12
N ASN A 2 -6.73 19.60 -8.76
CA ASN A 2 -6.53 19.16 -10.13
C ASN A 2 -6.15 17.68 -10.15
N ASN A 3 -6.72 16.90 -11.06
CA ASN A 3 -6.29 15.52 -11.27
C ASN A 3 -4.86 15.53 -11.81
N VAL A 4 -3.95 14.87 -11.10
CA VAL A 4 -2.52 14.77 -11.43
C VAL A 4 -2.07 13.33 -11.69
N GLY A 5 -2.98 12.37 -11.60
CA GLY A 5 -2.69 10.93 -11.70
C GLY A 5 -2.12 10.31 -10.41
N LYS A 6 -2.27 8.99 -10.29
CA LYS A 6 -1.92 8.19 -9.10
C LYS A 6 -0.49 8.43 -8.61
N ARG A 7 0.49 8.32 -9.53
CA ARG A 7 1.91 8.47 -9.20
C ARG A 7 2.24 9.83 -8.58
N LYS A 8 1.77 10.92 -9.19
CA LYS A 8 2.09 12.27 -8.72
C LYS A 8 1.41 12.58 -7.39
N ALA A 9 0.19 12.08 -7.18
CA ALA A 9 -0.51 12.19 -5.91
C ALA A 9 0.24 11.44 -4.78
N GLN A 10 0.67 10.20 -5.03
CA GLN A 10 1.41 9.40 -4.05
C GLN A 10 2.77 10.03 -3.69
N ILE A 11 3.53 10.53 -4.67
CA ILE A 11 4.82 11.22 -4.40
C ILE A 11 4.61 12.45 -3.51
N ALA A 12 3.56 13.23 -3.76
CA ALA A 12 3.25 14.40 -2.94
C ALA A 12 2.92 13.99 -1.49
N ALA A 13 2.10 12.95 -1.32
CA ALA A 13 1.73 12.44 0.01
C ALA A 13 2.93 11.89 0.80
N ILE A 14 3.85 11.16 0.14
CA ILE A 14 5.06 10.64 0.79
C ILE A 14 5.94 11.80 1.27
N ARG A 15 6.16 12.82 0.43
CA ARG A 15 6.97 14.00 0.79
C ARG A 15 6.38 14.83 1.92
N SER A 16 5.07 14.76 2.14
CA SER A 16 4.37 15.46 3.23
C SER A 16 4.19 14.61 4.48
N SER A 17 4.69 13.38 4.50
CA SER A 17 4.54 12.43 5.62
C SER A 17 5.87 12.25 6.36
N SER A 18 5.82 11.80 7.62
CA SER A 18 6.99 11.64 8.50
C SER A 18 7.08 10.25 9.14
N GLY A 19 6.52 9.22 8.51
CA GLY A 19 6.59 7.84 9.01
C GLY A 19 7.80 7.08 8.47
N ASP A 20 8.30 6.12 9.25
CA ASP A 20 9.44 5.27 8.85
C ASP A 20 9.09 4.34 7.68
N LEU A 21 7.81 3.97 7.56
CA LEU A 21 7.29 3.07 6.55
C LEU A 21 6.08 3.68 5.84
N VAL A 22 5.94 3.41 4.55
CA VAL A 22 4.79 3.81 3.73
C VAL A 22 4.04 2.55 3.29
N LEU A 23 2.77 2.44 3.65
CA LEU A 23 1.86 1.41 3.13
C LEU A 23 0.95 2.04 2.08
N ASN A 24 1.13 1.64 0.81
CA ASN A 24 0.22 2.03 -0.26
C ASN A 24 -0.94 1.03 -0.35
N VAL A 25 -2.18 1.54 -0.36
CA VAL A 25 -3.42 0.76 -0.42
C VAL A 25 -4.32 1.39 -1.47
N ASP A 26 -4.90 0.57 -2.35
CA ASP A 26 -5.87 1.05 -3.34
C ASP A 26 -7.26 1.20 -2.69
N SER A 27 -8.08 2.10 -3.23
CA SER A 27 -9.36 2.48 -2.60
C SER A 27 -10.38 1.35 -2.53
N ASP A 28 -10.19 0.30 -3.31
CA ASP A 28 -11.01 -0.91 -3.38
C ASP A 28 -10.38 -2.11 -2.64
N THR A 29 -9.30 -1.89 -1.88
CA THR A 29 -8.62 -2.94 -1.13
C THR A 29 -9.11 -3.00 0.31
N ILE A 30 -9.49 -4.20 0.77
CA ILE A 30 -9.75 -4.49 2.19
C ILE A 30 -8.51 -5.15 2.79
N LEU A 31 -8.04 -4.60 3.91
CA LEU A 31 -6.87 -5.12 4.62
C LEU A 31 -7.26 -6.21 5.61
N ALA A 32 -6.50 -7.31 5.63
CA ALA A 32 -6.55 -8.25 6.74
C ALA A 32 -6.06 -7.57 8.03
N ALA A 33 -6.68 -7.86 9.17
CA ALA A 33 -6.42 -7.18 10.43
C ALA A 33 -4.94 -7.22 10.87
N ASP A 34 -4.22 -8.28 10.49
CA ASP A 34 -2.82 -8.50 10.86
C ASP A 34 -1.80 -8.12 9.77
N VAL A 35 -2.24 -7.57 8.64
CA VAL A 35 -1.37 -7.33 7.49
C VAL A 35 -0.26 -6.31 7.80
N VAL A 36 -0.58 -5.26 8.56
CA VAL A 36 0.41 -4.23 8.94
C VAL A 36 1.50 -4.86 9.79
N THR A 37 1.14 -5.64 10.81
CA THR A 37 2.11 -6.35 11.66
C THR A 37 2.99 -7.27 10.84
N LYS A 38 2.43 -8.07 9.94
CA LYS A 38 3.19 -8.99 9.08
C LYS A 38 4.17 -8.27 8.14
N LEU A 39 3.75 -7.16 7.54
CA LEU A 39 4.60 -6.36 6.65
C LEU A 39 5.73 -5.69 7.41
N VAL A 40 5.42 -5.05 8.55
CA VAL A 40 6.41 -4.38 9.40
C VAL A 40 7.46 -5.38 9.90
N LEU A 41 7.06 -6.58 10.33
CA LEU A 41 8.00 -7.63 10.74
C LEU A 41 8.97 -8.02 9.62
N LYS A 42 8.51 -8.04 8.37
CA LYS A 42 9.39 -8.31 7.22
C LYS A 42 10.35 -7.15 6.94
N MET A 43 9.88 -5.91 7.11
CA MET A 43 10.68 -4.69 6.91
C MET A 43 11.68 -4.39 8.03
N HIS A 44 11.72 -5.18 9.12
CA HIS A 44 12.75 -5.04 10.17
C HIS A 44 14.14 -5.45 9.69
N ASP A 45 14.24 -6.28 8.66
CA ASP A 45 15.51 -6.62 8.03
C ASP A 45 16.01 -5.42 7.20
N PRO A 46 17.17 -4.83 7.55
CA PRO A 46 17.71 -3.67 6.82
C PRO A 46 18.00 -3.96 5.34
N GLY A 47 18.11 -5.23 4.94
CA GLY A 47 18.28 -5.64 3.54
C GLY A 47 16.99 -5.59 2.72
N ILE A 48 15.83 -5.35 3.33
CA ILE A 48 14.52 -5.38 2.67
C ILE A 48 14.01 -3.95 2.45
N GLY A 49 14.01 -3.53 1.18
CA GLY A 49 13.49 -2.21 0.77
C GLY A 49 11.97 -2.14 0.53
N ALA A 50 11.30 -3.30 0.39
CA ALA A 50 9.85 -3.38 0.22
C ALA A 50 9.33 -4.79 0.52
N ALA A 51 8.08 -4.87 1.01
CA ALA A 51 7.33 -6.11 1.18
C ALA A 51 5.90 -5.93 0.64
N MET A 52 5.31 -7.02 0.12
CA MET A 52 3.93 -7.03 -0.38
C MET A 52 3.17 -8.18 0.27
N GLY A 53 1.93 -7.90 0.70
CA GLY A 53 1.01 -8.92 1.20
C GLY A 53 0.41 -9.74 0.05
N GLN A 54 -0.29 -10.82 0.39
CA GLN A 54 -1.07 -11.54 -0.61
C GLN A 54 -2.26 -10.68 -1.06
N LEU A 55 -2.44 -10.58 -2.38
CA LEU A 55 -3.57 -9.88 -2.99
C LEU A 55 -4.59 -10.90 -3.49
N ILE A 56 -5.84 -10.80 -3.01
CA ILE A 56 -6.94 -11.68 -3.39
C ILE A 56 -8.05 -10.85 -4.03
N ALA A 57 -8.32 -11.08 -5.30
CA ALA A 57 -9.49 -10.51 -5.97
C ALA A 57 -10.77 -11.26 -5.55
N SER A 58 -11.77 -10.54 -5.04
CA SER A 58 -13.03 -11.07 -4.48
C SER A 58 -14.19 -11.14 -5.49
N ASN A 59 -14.01 -10.65 -6.72
CA ASN A 59 -15.05 -10.54 -7.74
C ASN A 59 -14.56 -10.91 -9.15
N ARG A 60 -13.72 -11.95 -9.26
CA ARG A 60 -12.97 -12.28 -10.50
C ARG A 60 -13.79 -12.43 -11.77
N ASN A 61 -15.08 -12.78 -11.64
CA ASN A 61 -15.99 -13.03 -12.75
C ASN A 61 -17.06 -11.94 -12.91
N GLN A 62 -16.97 -10.86 -12.13
CA GLN A 62 -17.84 -9.69 -12.29
C GLN A 62 -17.06 -8.62 -13.03
N THR A 63 -17.55 -8.29 -14.22
CA THR A 63 -17.15 -7.09 -14.95
C THR A 63 -18.29 -6.08 -14.86
N TRP A 64 -17.94 -4.80 -14.83
CA TRP A 64 -18.89 -3.70 -15.01
C TRP A 64 -19.23 -3.55 -16.50
#